data_AF-A0A936T244-F1
#
_entry.id   AF-A0A936T244-F1
#
_cell.length_a   1.000
_cell.length_b   1.000
_cell.length_c   1.000
_cell.angle_alpha   90.00
_cell.angle_beta   90.00
_cell.angle_gamma   90.00
#
_symmetry.space_group_name_H-M   'P 1'
#
loop_
_entity.id
_entity.type
_entity.pdbx_description
1 polymer ?
#
loop_
_entity_poly.entity_id
_entity_poly.type
_entity_poly.pdbx_seq_one_letter_code
_entity_poly.pdbx_strand_id
1 'polypeptide(L)'
;MFTALGAPNVQAQTPLTTRELRRIIGNPNGLRGIRYNQAVGLTFQKFVLAHMPGPKMSFANTKPYPSPVRTASTRNRLRSVIPDGVAGASIGSNSPLGATVTTYPESTFIEVKAVKGKITRSYGQYQIEGMLDVLSRSQAASSMGSSRAYPSLYFVITGDTSIAPDVTQEATRLKILVWLSYVTVFPDDRLQVAAPTCLNCAHIFIGPGTPGVVIPGLTFRLGAPGISVPVLFDPPILDDGLIGHPGLPGLTAPNP
;
A
#
# COMPACT_ATOMS: atom_id res chain seq x y z
N MET A 1 6.74 37.95 31.57
CA MET A 1 7.88 37.15 31.09
C MET A 1 7.28 35.91 30.44
N PHE A 2 7.11 35.92 29.11
CA PHE A 2 6.54 34.78 28.37
C PHE A 2 7.68 33.90 27.88
N THR A 3 7.76 32.68 28.40
CA THR A 3 8.70 31.66 27.94
C THR A 3 8.29 31.27 26.53
N ALA A 4 9.11 31.60 25.53
CA ALA A 4 8.90 31.13 24.17
C ALA A 4 8.96 29.60 24.17
N LEU A 5 7.83 28.96 23.90
CA LEU A 5 7.77 27.53 23.61
C LEU A 5 8.62 27.30 22.36
N GLY A 6 9.82 26.75 22.55
CA GLY A 6 10.71 26.41 21.46
C GLY A 6 9.97 25.54 20.45
N ALA A 7 10.00 25.93 19.18
CA ALA A 7 9.41 25.14 18.11
C ALA A 7 9.98 23.71 18.19
N PRO A 8 9.13 22.66 18.15
CA PRO A 8 9.61 21.29 18.21
C PRO A 8 10.64 21.09 17.12
N ASN A 9 11.83 20.65 17.51
CA ASN A 9 12.92 20.35 16.60
C ASN A 9 12.43 19.25 15.64
N VAL A 10 12.05 19.64 14.42
CA VAL A 10 11.53 18.72 13.41
C VAL A 10 12.72 17.89 12.94
N GLN A 11 12.91 16.73 13.58
CA GLN A 11 13.91 15.78 13.16
C GLN A 11 13.65 15.40 11.70
N ALA A 12 14.68 15.50 10.85
CA ALA A 12 14.58 15.17 9.45
C ALA A 12 14.18 13.70 9.29
N GLN A 13 13.02 13.47 8.68
CA GLN A 13 12.54 12.14 8.32
C GLN A 13 13.14 11.74 6.97
N THR A 14 13.57 10.49 6.83
CA THR A 14 14.02 9.95 5.53
C THR A 14 13.09 8.83 5.07
N PRO A 15 12.88 8.63 3.76
CA PRO A 15 12.14 7.47 3.27
C PRO A 15 12.80 6.15 3.71
N LEU A 16 12.04 5.26 4.32
CA LEU A 16 12.49 3.93 4.74
C LEU A 16 12.80 3.09 3.51
N THR A 17 14.04 2.65 3.32
CA THR A 17 14.40 1.73 2.23
C THR A 17 14.22 0.26 2.64
N THR A 18 14.15 -0.67 1.68
CA THR A 18 14.14 -2.11 1.98
C THR A 18 15.39 -2.57 2.74
N ARG A 19 16.55 -1.95 2.49
CA ARG A 19 17.79 -2.21 3.23
C ARG A 19 17.65 -1.83 4.69
N GLU A 20 17.12 -0.63 4.94
CA GLU A 20 16.94 -0.10 6.28
C GLU A 20 15.87 -0.89 7.06
N LEU A 21 14.79 -1.28 6.39
CA LEU A 21 13.76 -2.16 6.96
C LEU A 21 14.36 -3.48 7.47
N ARG A 22 15.25 -4.12 6.70
CA ARG A 22 15.96 -5.33 7.12
C ARG A 22 16.86 -5.10 8.32
N ARG A 23 17.57 -3.96 8.37
CA ARG A 23 18.38 -3.57 9.53
C ARG A 23 17.53 -3.47 10.80
N ILE A 24 16.39 -2.78 10.72
CA ILE A 24 15.50 -2.57 11.86
C ILE A 24 14.87 -3.89 12.34
N ILE A 25 14.41 -4.75 11.43
CA ILE A 25 13.79 -6.04 11.78
C ILE A 25 14.85 -7.05 12.27
N GLY A 26 16.08 -6.97 11.77
CA GLY A 26 17.11 -7.96 12.03
C GLY A 26 16.76 -9.32 11.40
N ASN A 27 17.34 -10.41 11.92
CA ASN A 27 17.02 -11.79 11.54
C ASN A 27 17.01 -12.73 12.76
N PRO A 28 16.07 -12.52 13.70
CA PRO A 28 16.08 -13.22 14.99
C PRO A 28 15.95 -14.75 14.86
N ASN A 29 15.36 -15.23 13.77
CA ASN A 29 15.10 -16.65 13.53
C ASN A 29 16.14 -17.31 12.59
N GLY A 30 17.22 -16.61 12.22
CA GLY A 30 18.26 -17.15 11.34
C GLY A 30 17.76 -17.58 9.96
N LEU A 31 16.66 -16.98 9.46
CA LEU A 31 16.07 -17.30 8.16
C LEU A 31 17.03 -16.91 7.02
N ARG A 32 16.89 -17.56 5.86
CA ARG A 32 17.75 -17.30 4.69
C ARG A 32 16.94 -17.09 3.41
N GLY A 33 17.52 -16.34 2.48
CA GLY A 33 16.98 -16.11 1.14
C GLY A 33 15.51 -15.66 1.13
N ILE A 34 14.70 -16.34 0.33
CA ILE A 34 13.28 -16.03 0.14
C ILE A 34 12.51 -16.02 1.47
N ARG A 35 12.81 -16.94 2.39
CA ARG A 35 12.09 -17.02 3.68
C ARG A 35 12.36 -15.80 4.56
N TYR A 36 13.59 -15.30 4.56
CA TYR A 36 13.95 -14.09 5.29
C TYR A 36 13.23 -12.87 4.70
N ASN A 37 13.30 -12.73 3.38
CA ASN A 37 12.61 -11.68 2.64
C ASN A 37 11.09 -11.70 2.88
N GLN A 38 10.46 -12.89 2.89
CA GLN A 38 9.05 -13.04 3.22
C GLN A 38 8.72 -12.59 4.64
N ALA A 39 9.52 -12.99 5.63
CA ALA A 39 9.31 -12.60 7.02
C ALA A 39 9.40 -11.07 7.19
N VAL A 40 10.40 -10.43 6.58
CA VAL A 40 10.58 -8.97 6.60
C VAL A 40 9.38 -8.25 5.98
N GLY A 41 8.93 -8.69 4.80
CA GLY A 41 7.77 -8.09 4.12
C GLY A 41 6.47 -8.25 4.91
N LEU A 42 6.22 -9.43 5.47
CA LEU A 42 5.04 -9.71 6.28
C LEU A 42 5.03 -8.89 7.58
N THR A 43 6.17 -8.77 8.26
CA THR A 43 6.31 -7.91 9.43
C THR A 43 6.00 -6.46 9.07
N PHE A 44 6.57 -5.96 7.97
CA PHE A 44 6.30 -4.60 7.50
C PHE A 44 4.82 -4.36 7.22
N GLN A 45 4.18 -5.22 6.42
CA GLN A 45 2.75 -5.15 6.09
C GLN A 45 1.89 -5.11 7.35
N LYS A 46 2.12 -6.04 8.28
CA LYS A 46 1.39 -6.14 9.53
C LYS A 46 1.46 -4.86 10.34
N PHE A 47 2.67 -4.31 10.53
CA PHE A 47 2.85 -3.10 11.33
C PHE A 47 2.28 -1.86 10.65
N VAL A 48 2.45 -1.72 9.33
CA VAL A 48 1.85 -0.60 8.57
C VAL A 48 0.33 -0.63 8.71
N LEU A 49 -0.33 -1.75 8.38
CA LEU A 49 -1.79 -1.85 8.42
C LEU A 49 -2.36 -1.59 9.83
N ALA A 50 -1.66 -2.02 10.88
CA ALA A 50 -2.07 -1.78 12.27
C ALA A 50 -1.98 -0.30 12.69
N HIS A 51 -1.21 0.53 11.97
CA HIS A 51 -0.95 1.94 12.32
C HIS A 51 -1.41 2.94 11.26
N MET A 52 -2.10 2.47 10.21
CA MET A 52 -2.74 3.34 9.24
C MET A 52 -3.82 4.21 9.90
N PRO A 53 -3.99 5.48 9.46
CA PRO A 53 -5.05 6.33 9.97
C PRO A 53 -6.43 5.78 9.56
N GLY A 54 -7.42 5.88 10.45
CA GLY A 54 -8.77 5.34 10.26
C GLY A 54 -9.21 4.40 11.38
N PRO A 55 -10.40 3.76 11.28
CA PRO A 55 -10.86 2.81 12.28
C PRO A 55 -9.88 1.63 12.37
N LYS A 56 -9.09 1.60 13.46
CA LYS A 56 -7.81 0.89 13.68
C LYS A 56 -7.85 -0.66 13.57
N MET A 57 -8.91 -1.27 13.05
CA MET A 57 -9.17 -2.71 13.14
C MET A 57 -9.70 -3.34 11.84
N SER A 58 -9.97 -2.57 10.79
CA SER A 58 -10.81 -3.06 9.68
C SER A 58 -10.08 -3.22 8.35
N PHE A 59 -8.83 -2.79 8.26
CA PHE A 59 -8.15 -2.77 6.96
C PHE A 59 -7.65 -4.14 6.56
N ALA A 60 -6.97 -4.87 7.44
CA ALA A 60 -6.30 -6.09 7.01
C ALA A 60 -7.29 -7.11 6.44
N ASN A 61 -6.97 -7.64 5.26
CA ASN A 61 -7.89 -8.44 4.48
C ASN A 61 -7.30 -9.82 4.16
N THR A 62 -8.15 -10.83 4.27
CA THR A 62 -7.85 -12.21 3.84
C THR A 62 -8.89 -12.73 2.85
N LYS A 63 -9.93 -11.94 2.57
CA LYS A 63 -11.02 -12.30 1.66
C LYS A 63 -10.54 -12.17 0.21
N PRO A 64 -10.73 -13.21 -0.62
CA PRO A 64 -10.48 -13.11 -2.05
C PRO A 64 -11.60 -12.37 -2.79
N TYR A 65 -11.22 -11.57 -3.78
CA TYR A 65 -12.13 -10.85 -4.68
C TYR A 65 -11.99 -11.38 -6.11
N PRO A 66 -13.05 -11.95 -6.71
CA PRO A 66 -12.98 -12.48 -8.07
C PRO A 66 -12.61 -11.45 -9.13
N SER A 67 -11.61 -11.77 -9.95
CA SER A 67 -11.16 -10.92 -11.06
C SER A 67 -11.13 -11.70 -12.38
N PRO A 68 -12.11 -11.48 -13.27
CA PRO A 68 -12.09 -12.05 -14.62
C PRO A 68 -10.84 -11.65 -15.41
N VAL A 69 -10.34 -10.42 -15.21
CA VAL A 69 -9.13 -9.95 -15.89
C VAL A 69 -7.90 -10.72 -15.43
N ARG A 70 -7.66 -10.87 -14.12
CA ARG A 70 -6.55 -11.71 -13.61
C ARG A 70 -6.70 -13.17 -14.05
N THR A 71 -7.94 -13.67 -14.06
CA THR A 71 -8.26 -15.02 -14.56
C THR A 71 -7.79 -15.19 -16.00
N ALA A 72 -8.12 -14.25 -16.89
CA ALA A 72 -7.68 -14.28 -18.28
C ALA A 72 -6.15 -14.13 -18.41
N SER A 73 -5.56 -13.11 -17.76
CA SER A 73 -4.12 -12.82 -17.82
C SER A 73 -3.25 -13.97 -17.30
N THR A 74 -3.78 -14.78 -16.37
CA THR A 74 -3.09 -15.93 -15.79
C THR A 74 -3.54 -17.28 -16.37
N ARG A 75 -4.35 -17.29 -17.43
CA ARG A 75 -4.89 -18.49 -18.07
C ARG A 75 -5.57 -19.44 -17.07
N ASN A 76 -6.49 -18.89 -16.27
CA ASN A 76 -7.25 -19.58 -15.22
C ASN A 76 -6.46 -20.07 -14.00
N ARG A 77 -5.15 -19.79 -13.91
CA ARG A 77 -4.31 -20.20 -12.77
C ARG A 77 -4.64 -19.43 -11.49
N LEU A 78 -4.92 -18.14 -11.59
CA LEU A 78 -5.31 -17.28 -10.46
C LEU A 78 -6.61 -16.58 -10.82
N ARG A 79 -7.63 -16.69 -9.96
CA ARG A 79 -9.00 -16.26 -10.29
C ARG A 79 -9.51 -15.06 -9.50
N SER A 80 -8.76 -14.67 -8.48
CA SER A 80 -9.12 -13.63 -7.53
C SER A 80 -7.89 -12.83 -7.16
N VAL A 81 -8.08 -11.64 -6.60
CA VAL A 81 -7.04 -10.87 -5.91
C VAL A 81 -7.32 -10.84 -4.42
N ILE A 82 -6.28 -10.64 -3.64
CA ILE A 82 -6.37 -10.49 -2.19
C ILE A 82 -5.56 -9.24 -1.84
N PRO A 83 -6.20 -8.05 -1.78
CA PRO A 83 -5.49 -6.86 -1.33
C PRO A 83 -5.06 -7.04 0.12
N ASP A 84 -3.92 -6.44 0.50
CA ASP A 84 -3.40 -6.49 1.86
C ASP A 84 -4.38 -5.88 2.86
N GLY A 85 -5.10 -4.82 2.43
CA GLY A 85 -6.23 -4.31 3.16
C GLY A 85 -7.38 -3.76 2.30
N VAL A 86 -8.54 -3.59 2.94
CA VAL A 86 -9.78 -3.15 2.33
C VAL A 86 -10.42 -2.07 3.21
N ALA A 87 -10.86 -1.00 2.57
CA ALA A 87 -11.65 0.06 3.18
C ALA A 87 -12.84 0.42 2.28
N GLY A 88 -13.73 1.25 2.80
CA GLY A 88 -14.78 1.85 2.00
C GLY A 88 -14.38 3.20 1.40
N ALA A 89 -15.17 3.65 0.42
CA ALA A 89 -15.13 5.00 -0.10
C ALA A 89 -16.35 5.79 0.40
N SER A 90 -16.22 7.11 0.49
CA SER A 90 -17.30 7.99 0.97
C SER A 90 -17.62 9.07 -0.04
N ILE A 91 -18.91 9.36 -0.19
CA ILE A 91 -19.40 10.52 -0.95
C ILE A 91 -18.80 11.79 -0.33
N GLY A 92 -18.33 12.72 -1.18
CA GLY A 92 -17.70 13.96 -0.76
C GLY A 92 -16.30 13.82 -0.14
N SER A 93 -15.76 12.60 -0.03
CA SER A 93 -14.38 12.36 0.41
C SER A 93 -13.49 12.03 -0.78
N ASN A 94 -12.47 12.86 -0.97
CA ASN A 94 -11.40 12.62 -1.93
C ASN A 94 -10.14 12.10 -1.22
N SER A 95 -10.28 11.33 -0.13
CA SER A 95 -9.16 10.76 0.64
C SER A 95 -9.31 9.24 0.71
N PRO A 96 -8.22 8.45 0.61
CA PRO A 96 -8.31 6.99 0.60
C PRO A 96 -8.77 6.42 1.94
N LEU A 97 -8.70 7.22 3.02
CA LEU A 97 -9.00 6.80 4.40
C LEU A 97 -9.97 7.79 5.10
N GLY A 98 -10.66 8.62 4.32
CA GLY A 98 -11.16 9.93 4.77
C GLY A 98 -12.40 9.94 5.67
N ALA A 99 -13.03 8.81 6.00
CA ALA A 99 -14.24 8.86 6.82
C ALA A 99 -14.36 7.68 7.78
N THR A 100 -14.74 8.00 9.03
CA THR A 100 -15.16 7.02 10.04
C THR A 100 -16.41 6.24 9.59
N VAL A 101 -17.22 6.84 8.70
CA VAL A 101 -18.40 6.23 8.08
C VAL A 101 -18.20 6.18 6.57
N THR A 102 -18.21 4.97 6.01
CA THR A 102 -18.05 4.74 4.57
C THR A 102 -19.39 4.55 3.88
N THR A 103 -19.62 5.23 2.77
CA THR A 103 -20.85 5.07 1.98
C THR A 103 -20.84 3.78 1.16
N TYR A 104 -19.68 3.42 0.62
CA TYR A 104 -19.51 2.25 -0.24
C TYR A 104 -18.40 1.37 0.34
N PRO A 105 -18.74 0.28 1.05
CA PRO A 105 -17.74 -0.63 1.58
C PRO A 105 -16.96 -1.30 0.44
N GLU A 106 -15.78 -1.84 0.77
CA GLU A 106 -14.94 -2.61 -0.18
C GLU A 106 -14.62 -1.88 -1.49
N SER A 107 -14.54 -0.55 -1.44
CA SER A 107 -14.30 0.31 -2.61
C SER A 107 -12.92 0.98 -2.58
N THR A 108 -12.12 0.69 -1.55
CA THR A 108 -10.72 1.08 -1.48
C THR A 108 -9.90 -0.16 -1.16
N PHE A 109 -8.96 -0.51 -2.04
CA PHE A 109 -7.97 -1.55 -1.77
C PHE A 109 -6.64 -0.93 -1.37
N ILE A 110 -5.98 -1.55 -0.40
CA ILE A 110 -4.74 -1.11 0.19
C ILE A 110 -3.69 -2.19 -0.07
N GLU A 111 -2.55 -1.77 -0.60
CA GLU A 111 -1.44 -2.65 -0.93
C GLU A 111 -0.18 -2.13 -0.25
N VAL A 112 0.35 -2.91 0.69
CA VAL A 112 1.56 -2.57 1.45
C VAL A 112 2.73 -3.40 0.93
N LYS A 113 3.74 -2.74 0.38
CA LYS A 113 4.88 -3.43 -0.24
C LYS A 113 6.21 -2.79 0.11
N ALA A 114 7.12 -3.60 0.62
CA ALA A 114 8.52 -3.23 0.78
C ALA A 114 9.33 -3.98 -0.27
N VAL A 115 9.46 -3.44 -1.49
CA VAL A 115 10.25 -4.08 -2.56
C VAL A 115 11.16 -3.06 -3.21
N LYS A 116 12.28 -3.48 -3.79
CA LYS A 116 13.14 -2.55 -4.52
C LYS A 116 12.72 -2.52 -5.98
N GLY A 117 12.50 -1.33 -6.52
CA GLY A 117 12.20 -1.15 -7.95
C GLY A 117 10.76 -0.74 -8.21
N LYS A 118 10.14 -1.34 -9.22
CA LYS A 118 8.92 -0.79 -9.84
C LYS A 118 7.75 -1.78 -9.78
N ILE A 119 6.61 -1.34 -9.24
CA ILE A 119 5.34 -2.07 -9.25
C ILE A 119 4.60 -1.70 -10.54
N THR A 120 4.50 -2.66 -11.46
CA THR A 120 3.77 -2.58 -12.74
C THR A 120 2.39 -3.21 -12.64
N ARG A 121 1.56 -3.11 -13.69
CA ARG A 121 0.26 -3.82 -13.75
C ARG A 121 0.39 -5.34 -13.64
N SER A 122 1.46 -5.91 -14.20
CA SER A 122 1.73 -7.35 -14.18
C SER A 122 2.37 -7.86 -12.89
N TYR A 123 2.73 -6.95 -11.97
CA TYR A 123 3.32 -7.28 -10.68
C TYR A 123 2.45 -8.27 -9.90
N GLY A 124 3.08 -9.22 -9.19
CA GLY A 124 2.37 -10.22 -8.40
C GLY A 124 1.51 -11.16 -9.25
N GLN A 125 1.96 -11.47 -10.47
CA GLN A 125 1.18 -12.29 -11.41
C GLN A 125 -0.18 -11.64 -11.69
N TYR A 126 -0.15 -10.38 -12.12
CA TYR A 126 -1.33 -9.56 -12.42
C TYR A 126 -2.22 -9.26 -11.20
N GLN A 127 -1.63 -9.17 -9.99
CA GLN A 127 -2.35 -8.77 -8.78
C GLN A 127 -2.88 -7.34 -8.92
N ILE A 128 -2.03 -6.42 -9.36
CA ILE A 128 -2.39 -5.00 -9.50
C ILE A 128 -3.48 -4.83 -10.56
N GLU A 129 -3.32 -5.45 -11.72
CA GLU A 129 -4.34 -5.44 -12.77
C GLU A 129 -5.67 -6.03 -12.28
N GLY A 130 -5.64 -7.15 -11.55
CA GLY A 130 -6.86 -7.74 -11.00
C GLY A 130 -7.54 -6.87 -9.95
N MET A 131 -6.78 -6.13 -9.14
CA MET A 131 -7.35 -5.17 -8.18
C MET A 131 -8.03 -4.00 -8.89
N LEU A 132 -7.44 -3.49 -9.98
CA LEU A 132 -8.07 -2.45 -10.79
C LEU A 132 -9.37 -2.94 -11.43
N ASP A 133 -9.40 -4.17 -11.94
CA ASP A 133 -10.63 -4.80 -12.45
C ASP A 133 -11.72 -4.87 -11.35
N VAL A 134 -11.39 -5.39 -10.17
CA VAL A 134 -12.36 -5.49 -9.06
C VAL A 134 -12.89 -4.11 -8.65
N LEU A 135 -12.00 -3.14 -8.46
CA LEU A 135 -12.36 -1.78 -8.08
C LEU A 135 -13.22 -1.08 -9.14
N SER A 136 -12.99 -1.34 -10.43
CA SER A 136 -13.79 -0.80 -11.53
C SER A 136 -15.25 -1.28 -11.51
N ARG A 137 -15.53 -2.37 -10.80
CA ARG A 137 -16.85 -2.99 -10.62
C ARG A 137 -17.41 -2.81 -9.20
N SER A 138 -16.73 -2.05 -8.33
CA SER A 138 -17.18 -1.76 -6.97
C SER A 138 -18.40 -0.82 -6.95
N GLN A 139 -19.11 -0.75 -5.83
CA GLN A 139 -20.26 0.16 -5.71
C GLN A 139 -19.87 1.64 -5.89
N ALA A 140 -18.70 2.07 -5.42
CA ALA A 140 -18.22 3.43 -5.65
C ALA A 140 -17.99 3.74 -7.14
N ALA A 141 -17.66 2.74 -7.97
CA ALA A 141 -17.51 2.94 -9.41
C ALA A 141 -18.82 3.40 -10.07
N SER A 142 -19.95 2.94 -9.54
CA SER A 142 -21.30 3.34 -9.97
C SER A 142 -21.82 4.65 -9.38
N SER A 143 -21.08 5.27 -8.45
CA SER A 143 -21.48 6.54 -7.82
C SER A 143 -21.46 7.69 -8.83
N MET A 144 -22.47 8.56 -8.79
CA MET A 144 -22.67 9.66 -9.74
C MET A 144 -22.78 11.01 -9.02
N GLY A 145 -22.61 12.11 -9.76
CA GLY A 145 -22.70 13.49 -9.25
C GLY A 145 -21.34 14.12 -8.91
N SER A 146 -21.37 15.42 -8.56
CA SER A 146 -20.17 16.20 -8.24
C SER A 146 -19.47 15.75 -6.96
N SER A 147 -20.22 15.21 -6.01
CA SER A 147 -19.71 14.66 -4.75
C SER A 147 -19.61 13.13 -4.77
N ARG A 148 -19.60 12.49 -5.94
CA ARG A 148 -19.54 11.02 -6.05
C ARG A 148 -18.38 10.45 -5.24
N ALA A 149 -18.55 9.22 -4.76
CA ALA A 149 -17.41 8.46 -4.27
C ALA A 149 -16.57 7.96 -5.45
N TYR A 150 -15.28 7.75 -5.19
CA TYR A 150 -14.35 7.17 -6.16
C TYR A 150 -13.75 5.88 -5.62
N PRO A 151 -13.72 4.80 -6.41
CA PRO A 151 -12.93 3.64 -6.05
C PRO A 151 -11.45 4.03 -5.98
N SER A 152 -10.72 3.43 -5.04
CA SER A 152 -9.33 3.80 -4.78
C SER A 152 -8.41 2.59 -4.65
N LEU A 153 -7.21 2.69 -5.20
CA LEU A 153 -6.10 1.79 -4.94
C LEU A 153 -5.00 2.55 -4.19
N TYR A 154 -4.70 2.16 -2.97
CA TYR A 154 -3.78 2.86 -2.08
C TYR A 154 -2.54 2.03 -1.79
N PHE A 155 -1.40 2.51 -2.29
CA PHE A 155 -0.09 1.94 -2.03
C PHE A 155 0.56 2.54 -0.79
N VAL A 156 1.07 1.70 0.10
CA VAL A 156 2.00 2.10 1.17
C VAL A 156 3.32 1.36 0.96
N ILE A 157 4.38 2.08 0.62
CA ILE A 157 5.63 1.46 0.14
C ILE A 157 6.89 1.99 0.81
N THR A 158 8.02 1.28 0.61
CA THR A 158 9.35 1.78 0.98
C THR A 158 9.86 2.81 -0.02
N GLY A 159 10.79 3.67 0.38
CA GLY A 159 11.34 4.77 -0.40
C GLY A 159 12.12 4.36 -1.65
N ASP A 160 12.50 3.09 -1.76
CA ASP A 160 13.15 2.46 -2.91
C ASP A 160 12.16 1.64 -3.78
N THR A 161 10.86 1.72 -3.49
CA THR A 161 9.77 1.24 -4.33
C THR A 161 9.16 2.41 -5.12
N SER A 162 8.73 2.14 -6.35
CA SER A 162 8.02 3.10 -7.21
C SER A 162 6.84 2.45 -7.90
N ILE A 163 5.80 3.24 -8.23
CA ILE A 163 4.64 2.80 -9.00
C ILE A 163 4.85 3.14 -10.47
N ALA A 164 4.61 2.18 -11.36
CA ALA A 164 4.80 2.38 -12.78
C ALA A 164 3.66 3.19 -13.44
N PRO A 165 3.96 3.96 -14.52
CA PRO A 165 2.94 4.75 -15.21
C PRO A 165 1.81 3.92 -15.83
N ASP A 166 2.04 2.66 -16.18
CA ASP A 166 0.99 1.78 -16.70
C ASP A 166 -0.13 1.55 -15.68
N VAL A 167 0.21 1.48 -14.38
CA VAL A 167 -0.76 1.38 -13.28
C VAL A 167 -1.63 2.64 -13.21
N THR A 168 -1.02 3.82 -13.22
CA THR A 168 -1.77 5.09 -13.10
C THR A 168 -2.57 5.41 -14.35
N GLN A 169 -2.07 5.08 -15.54
CA GLN A 169 -2.79 5.22 -16.80
C GLN A 169 -4.05 4.34 -16.83
N GLU A 170 -3.92 3.07 -16.47
CA GLU A 170 -5.07 2.15 -16.45
C GLU A 170 -6.08 2.54 -15.37
N ALA A 171 -5.62 2.92 -14.18
CA ALA A 171 -6.50 3.41 -13.13
C ALA A 171 -7.25 4.69 -13.56
N THR A 172 -6.58 5.60 -14.28
CA THR A 172 -7.22 6.81 -14.83
C THR A 172 -8.30 6.46 -15.84
N ARG A 173 -8.03 5.51 -16.75
CA ARG A 173 -9.00 5.00 -17.72
C ARG A 173 -10.24 4.42 -17.01
N LEU A 174 -10.03 3.73 -15.90
CA LEU A 174 -11.07 3.10 -15.07
C LEU A 174 -11.69 4.05 -14.03
N LYS A 175 -11.28 5.32 -13.97
CA LYS A 175 -11.72 6.31 -12.97
C LYS A 175 -11.49 5.85 -11.51
N ILE A 176 -10.37 5.17 -11.27
CA ILE A 176 -9.89 4.73 -9.95
C ILE A 176 -8.79 5.69 -9.49
N LEU A 177 -8.90 6.22 -8.27
CA LEU A 177 -7.86 7.06 -7.68
C LEU A 177 -6.69 6.20 -7.20
N VAL A 178 -5.47 6.55 -7.58
CA VAL A 178 -4.25 5.90 -7.10
C VAL A 178 -3.60 6.77 -6.05
N TRP A 179 -3.51 6.24 -4.84
CA TRP A 179 -2.89 6.89 -3.70
C TRP A 179 -1.55 6.24 -3.39
N LEU A 180 -0.60 7.05 -2.92
CA LEU A 180 0.73 6.61 -2.57
C LEU A 180 1.19 7.26 -1.28
N SER A 181 1.59 6.44 -0.31
CA SER A 181 2.37 6.86 0.84
C SER A 181 3.69 6.12 0.90
N TYR A 182 4.73 6.85 1.27
CA TYR A 182 5.99 6.24 1.70
C TYR A 182 5.96 6.01 3.21
N VAL A 183 6.64 4.98 3.68
CA VAL A 183 7.00 4.90 5.10
C VAL A 183 8.29 5.67 5.30
N THR A 184 8.31 6.57 6.28
CA THR A 184 9.52 7.30 6.70
C THR A 184 10.08 6.70 7.98
N VAL A 185 11.39 6.88 8.18
CA VAL A 185 12.12 6.47 9.38
C VAL A 185 12.71 7.71 10.07
N PHE A 186 12.59 7.72 11.40
CA PHE A 186 13.16 8.71 12.30
C PHE A 186 14.56 8.26 12.77
N PRO A 187 15.40 9.18 13.29
CA PRO A 187 16.72 8.81 13.83
C PRO A 187 16.69 7.78 14.97
N ASP A 188 15.55 7.61 15.65
CA ASP A 188 15.35 6.65 16.74
C ASP A 188 14.61 5.37 16.31
N ASP A 189 14.68 5.02 15.02
CA ASP A 189 14.07 3.84 14.39
C ASP A 189 12.54 3.77 14.50
N ARG A 190 11.88 4.87 14.89
CA ARG A 190 10.44 5.01 14.71
C ARG A 190 10.12 5.14 13.23
N LEU A 191 8.97 4.59 12.85
CA LEU A 191 8.43 4.65 11.51
C LEU A 191 7.14 5.47 11.49
N GLN A 192 6.82 6.07 10.35
CA GLN A 192 5.56 6.75 10.12
C GLN A 192 5.11 6.56 8.67
N VAL A 193 3.82 6.31 8.46
CA VAL A 193 3.23 6.38 7.11
C VAL A 193 3.08 7.86 6.76
N ALA A 194 3.77 8.33 5.73
CA ALA A 194 3.66 9.70 5.26
C ALA A 194 2.24 10.01 4.77
N ALA A 195 1.88 11.30 4.70
CA ALA A 195 0.61 11.71 4.12
C ALA A 195 0.51 11.22 2.66
N PRO A 196 -0.62 10.60 2.27
CA PRO A 196 -0.75 10.05 0.94
C PRO A 196 -0.85 11.14 -0.12
N THR A 197 -0.17 10.90 -1.23
CA THR A 197 -0.23 11.71 -2.44
C THR A 197 -1.07 10.97 -3.48
N CYS A 198 -1.97 11.69 -4.14
CA CYS A 198 -2.75 11.12 -5.23
C CYS A 198 -2.00 11.25 -6.56
N LEU A 199 -1.70 10.13 -7.20
CA LEU A 199 -0.86 10.09 -8.41
C LEU A 199 -1.62 10.48 -9.69
N ASN A 200 -2.95 10.36 -9.70
CA ASN A 200 -3.76 10.60 -10.89
C ASN A 200 -5.00 11.48 -10.66
N CYS A 201 -5.10 12.14 -9.50
CA CYS A 201 -6.26 13.00 -9.18
C CYS A 201 -6.47 14.10 -10.21
N ALA A 202 -5.39 14.72 -10.71
CA ALA A 202 -5.47 15.77 -11.73
C ALA A 202 -6.08 15.30 -13.07
N HIS A 203 -6.09 13.99 -13.33
CA HIS A 203 -6.69 13.41 -14.54
C HIS A 203 -8.11 12.88 -14.33
N ILE A 204 -8.54 12.74 -13.08
CA ILE A 204 -9.86 12.22 -12.71
C ILE A 204 -10.80 13.36 -12.30
N PHE A 205 -10.33 14.32 -11.52
CA PHE A 205 -11.11 15.48 -11.10
C PHE A 205 -11.13 16.52 -12.21
N ILE A 206 -12.32 16.81 -12.74
CA ILE A 206 -12.55 17.88 -13.70
C ILE A 206 -12.92 19.14 -12.91
N GLY A 207 -11.93 19.96 -12.55
CA GLY A 207 -12.12 21.23 -11.83
C GLY A 207 -11.22 21.40 -10.59
N PRO A 208 -11.35 22.52 -9.85
CA PRO A 208 -10.58 22.79 -8.64
C PRO A 208 -11.09 21.94 -7.45
N GLY A 209 -11.04 20.62 -7.59
CA GLY A 209 -11.19 19.70 -6.49
C GLY A 209 -9.82 19.46 -5.88
N THR A 210 -9.47 20.20 -4.82
CA THR A 210 -8.30 19.83 -4.02
C THR A 210 -8.55 18.45 -3.40
N PRO A 211 -7.59 17.51 -3.48
CA PRO A 211 -7.66 16.32 -2.66
C PRO A 211 -7.85 16.77 -1.20
N GLY A 212 -8.77 16.13 -0.48
CA GLY A 212 -9.04 16.47 0.91
C GLY A 212 -7.75 16.38 1.73
N VAL A 213 -7.64 17.16 2.81
CA VAL A 213 -6.48 17.09 3.71
C VAL A 213 -6.33 15.64 4.19
N VAL A 214 -5.22 15.00 3.85
CA VAL A 214 -4.91 13.67 4.36
C VAL A 214 -3.79 13.77 5.37
N ILE A 215 -4.10 13.34 6.59
CA ILE A 215 -3.20 13.42 7.75
C ILE A 215 -2.21 12.25 7.66
N PRO A 216 -0.92 12.45 7.98
CA PRO A 216 0.03 11.35 8.09
C PRO A 216 -0.44 10.30 9.11
N GLY A 217 0.02 9.07 8.95
CA GLY A 217 -0.25 7.99 9.90
C GLY A 217 0.38 8.23 11.28
N LEU A 218 -0.01 7.41 12.25
CA LEU A 218 0.61 7.43 13.57
C LEU A 218 2.05 6.92 13.49
N THR A 219 2.93 7.44 14.35
CA THR A 219 4.29 6.91 14.49
C THR A 219 4.27 5.57 15.23
N PHE A 220 5.10 4.60 14.81
CA PHE A 220 5.19 3.27 15.42
C PHE A 220 6.62 2.73 15.42
N ARG A 221 6.88 1.66 16.19
CA ARG A 221 8.16 0.92 16.16
C ARG A 221 7.91 -0.53 15.76
N LEU A 222 8.76 -1.07 14.89
CA LEU A 222 8.74 -2.49 14.58
C LEU A 222 9.17 -3.30 15.81
N GLY A 223 8.47 -4.41 16.08
CA GLY A 223 8.77 -5.28 17.23
C GLY A 223 8.26 -4.78 18.58
N ALA A 224 7.70 -3.57 18.68
CA ALA A 224 7.01 -3.14 19.89
C ALA A 224 5.77 -4.04 20.15
N PRO A 225 5.49 -4.43 21.40
CA PRO A 225 4.26 -5.13 21.74
C PRO A 225 3.07 -4.26 21.33
N GLY A 226 2.17 -4.81 20.51
CA GLY A 226 1.11 -4.02 19.89
C GLY A 226 0.07 -4.85 19.14
N ILE A 227 -0.87 -4.15 18.52
CA ILE A 227 -2.02 -4.72 17.80
C ILE A 227 -1.51 -5.58 16.64
N SER A 228 -1.89 -6.85 16.66
CA SER A 228 -1.61 -7.80 15.59
C SER A 228 -2.82 -7.87 14.66
N VAL A 229 -2.65 -7.49 13.40
CA VAL A 229 -3.66 -7.70 12.36
C VAL A 229 -3.37 -9.00 11.58
N PRO A 230 -4.39 -9.74 11.13
CA PRO A 230 -4.18 -10.89 10.25
C PRO A 230 -3.61 -10.43 8.91
N VAL A 231 -2.62 -11.14 8.39
CA VAL A 231 -2.05 -10.86 7.06
C VAL A 231 -2.08 -12.15 6.25
N LEU A 232 -2.62 -12.09 5.03
CA LEU A 232 -2.53 -13.20 4.09
C LEU A 232 -1.40 -12.92 3.10
N PHE A 233 -0.68 -13.97 2.74
CA PHE A 233 0.38 -13.89 1.74
C PHE A 233 -0.22 -14.17 0.35
N ASP A 234 -0.28 -13.14 -0.50
CA ASP A 234 -0.43 -13.31 -1.94
C ASP A 234 0.95 -12.96 -2.56
N PRO A 235 1.66 -13.90 -3.22
CA PRO A 235 2.99 -13.61 -3.77
C PRO A 235 2.93 -12.38 -4.72
N PRO A 236 3.84 -11.39 -4.55
CA PRO A 236 5.25 -11.68 -4.80
C PRO A 236 6.23 -11.15 -3.72
N ILE A 237 7.40 -11.77 -3.82
CA ILE A 237 8.60 -11.72 -3.00
C ILE A 237 9.14 -10.29 -2.82
N LEU A 238 9.84 -10.06 -1.70
CA LEU A 238 10.83 -8.98 -1.57
C LEU A 238 11.90 -9.21 -2.65
N ASP A 239 11.64 -8.71 -3.85
CA ASP A 239 12.49 -8.83 -5.03
C ASP A 239 13.40 -7.60 -5.04
N ASP A 240 14.61 -7.77 -4.54
CA ASP A 240 15.67 -6.77 -4.57
C ASP A 240 16.53 -6.87 -5.84
N GLY A 241 16.10 -7.67 -6.82
CA GLY A 241 16.88 -8.04 -7.99
C GLY A 241 18.01 -9.02 -7.68
N LEU A 242 18.14 -9.51 -6.44
CA LEU A 242 19.05 -10.61 -6.09
C LEU A 242 18.44 -11.98 -6.39
N ILE A 243 17.14 -12.03 -6.66
CA ILE A 243 16.42 -13.23 -7.10
C ILE A 243 15.78 -12.83 -8.43
N GLY A 244 16.07 -13.57 -9.51
CA GLY A 244 15.62 -13.24 -10.85
C GLY A 244 14.12 -12.94 -10.93
N HIS A 245 13.72 -12.17 -11.96
CA HIS A 245 12.35 -11.73 -12.22
C HIS A 245 11.28 -12.71 -11.70
N PRO A 246 10.19 -12.25 -11.06
CA PRO A 246 9.16 -13.12 -10.52
C PRO A 246 8.54 -13.96 -11.65
N GLY A 247 9.04 -15.19 -11.84
CA GLY A 247 8.73 -16.03 -13.01
C GLY A 247 9.92 -16.76 -13.65
N LEU A 248 11.17 -16.50 -13.25
CA LEU A 248 12.35 -17.25 -13.69
C LEU A 248 13.15 -17.77 -12.48
N PRO A 249 13.67 -19.01 -12.51
CA PRO A 249 14.47 -19.57 -11.41
C PRO A 249 15.85 -18.88 -11.38
N GLY A 250 15.96 -17.76 -10.67
CA GLY A 250 17.23 -17.10 -10.38
C GLY A 250 17.91 -17.67 -9.15
N LEU A 251 19.25 -17.70 -9.16
CA LEU A 251 20.09 -18.15 -8.05
C LEU A 251 19.75 -17.41 -6.74
N THR A 252 19.54 -18.16 -5.67
CA THR A 252 19.16 -17.67 -4.33
C THR A 252 20.32 -17.62 -3.35
N ALA A 253 21.57 -17.63 -3.85
CA ALA A 253 22.74 -17.59 -2.99
C ALA A 253 22.87 -16.18 -2.35
N PRO A 254 23.12 -16.09 -1.03
CA PRO A 254 23.37 -14.81 -0.39
C PRO A 254 24.65 -14.20 -0.97
N ASN A 255 24.61 -12.91 -1.29
CA ASN A 255 25.84 -12.12 -1.39
C ASN A 255 26.48 -12.10 0.02
N PRO A 256 27.80 -12.37 0.14
CA PRO A 256 28.51 -12.33 1.42
C PRO A 256 28.41 -10.97 2.12
#